data_AF-A0A7I8CQP7-F1
#
_entry.id   AF-A0A7I8CQP7-F1
#
_cell.length_a   1.000
_cell.length_b   1.000
_cell.length_c   1.000
_cell.angle_alpha   90.00
_cell.angle_beta   90.00
_cell.angle_gamma   90.00
#
_symmetry.space_group_name_H-M   'P 1'
#
loop_
_entity.id
_entity.type
_entity.pdbx_description
1 polymer ?
#
loop_
_entity_poly.entity_id
_entity_poly.type
_entity_poly.pdbx_seq_one_letter_code
_entity_poly.pdbx_strand_id
1 'polypeptide(L)' 'MQNSTENPHPQHPDLDLYPVDRLVEVLVEDQLNAAQAVWAVRVRLAEAVRESIPELRQEAV' A
#
# COMPACT_ATOMS: atom_id res chain seq x y z
N MET A 1 4.77 -13.06 14.39
CA MET A 1 4.19 -12.16 13.36
C MET A 1 4.65 -12.71 12.03
N GLN A 2 3.77 -13.31 11.23
CA GLN A 2 4.13 -13.70 9.86
C GLN A 2 4.49 -12.44 9.07
N ASN A 3 5.69 -12.39 8.49
CA ASN A 3 6.08 -11.30 7.61
C ASN A 3 5.37 -11.51 6.26
N SER A 4 4.21 -10.87 6.08
CA SER A 4 3.38 -11.05 4.88
C SER A 4 4.10 -10.61 3.59
N THR A 5 5.19 -9.86 3.68
CA THR A 5 5.94 -9.37 2.51
C THR A 5 6.88 -10.42 1.90
N GLU A 6 7.23 -11.47 2.64
CA GLU A 6 8.18 -12.51 2.19
C GLU A 6 7.48 -13.80 1.75
N ASN A 7 6.15 -13.85 1.82
CA ASN A 7 5.39 -15.02 1.43
C ASN A 7 4.81 -14.84 0.01
N PRO A 8 4.86 -15.88 -0.84
CA PRO A 8 4.13 -15.87 -2.11
C PRO A 8 2.67 -15.53 -1.90
N HIS A 9 2.09 -14.72 -2.79
CA HIS A 9 0.69 -14.37 -2.68
C HIS A 9 -0.18 -15.61 -2.95
N PRO A 10 -1.05 -16.05 -2.03
CA PRO A 10 -1.75 -17.33 -2.13
C PRO A 10 -2.73 -17.39 -3.31
N GLN A 11 -3.13 -16.24 -3.86
CA GLN A 11 -4.01 -16.15 -5.03
C GLN A 11 -3.27 -16.23 -6.37
N HIS A 12 -1.94 -16.13 -6.36
CA HIS A 12 -1.10 -16.16 -7.57
C HIS A 12 0.08 -17.13 -7.43
N PRO A 13 -0.19 -18.43 -7.19
CA PRO A 13 0.88 -19.43 -6.99
C PRO A 13 1.75 -19.65 -8.23
N ASP A 14 1.20 -19.45 -9.43
CA ASP A 14 1.87 -19.65 -10.72
C ASP A 14 2.01 -18.32 -11.50
N LEU A 15 2.28 -17.22 -10.79
CA LEU A 15 2.33 -15.87 -11.35
C LEU A 15 3.28 -15.76 -12.55
N ASP A 16 4.37 -16.53 -12.53
CA ASP A 16 5.39 -16.62 -13.58
C ASP A 16 4.91 -17.30 -14.87
N LEU A 17 3.81 -18.04 -14.81
CA LEU A 17 3.21 -18.73 -15.96
C LEU A 17 2.08 -17.94 -16.62
N TYR A 18 1.73 -16.76 -16.09
CA TYR A 18 0.62 -15.98 -16.61
C TYR A 18 0.93 -15.39 -18.00
N PRO A 19 -0.06 -15.34 -18.91
CA PRO A 19 0.04 -14.50 -20.10
C PRO A 19 0.32 -13.05 -19.69
N VAL A 20 1.11 -12.33 -20.51
CA VAL A 20 1.59 -10.97 -20.18
C VAL A 20 0.45 -10.03 -19.82
N ASP A 21 -0.64 -10.03 -20.58
CA ASP A 21 -1.80 -9.15 -20.31
C ASP A 21 -2.40 -9.44 -18.92
N ARG A 22 -2.51 -10.72 -18.55
CA ARG A 22 -3.03 -11.13 -17.25
C ARG A 22 -2.07 -10.79 -16.11
N LEU A 23 -0.78 -10.91 -16.34
CA LEU A 23 0.24 -10.49 -15.37
C LEU A 23 0.13 -8.99 -15.09
N VAL A 24 -0.01 -8.17 -16.14
CA VAL A 24 -0.17 -6.72 -16.00
C VAL A 24 -1.45 -6.37 -15.22
N GLU A 25 -2.58 -7.03 -15.51
CA GLU A 25 -3.82 -6.82 -14.75
C GLU A 25 -3.63 -7.07 -13.25
N VAL A 26 -3.03 -8.22 -12.88
CA VAL A 26 -2.77 -8.58 -11.47
C VAL A 26 -1.86 -7.57 -10.79
N LEU A 27 -0.81 -7.11 -11.47
CA LEU A 27 0.08 -6.09 -10.91
C LEU A 27 -0.63 -4.75 -10.72
N VAL A 28 -1.51 -4.35 -11.64
CA VAL A 28 -2.30 -3.11 -11.49
C VAL A 28 -3.29 -3.23 -10.32
N GLU A 29 -3.98 -4.38 -10.19
CA GLU A 29 -4.88 -4.66 -9.07
C GLU A 29 -4.16 -4.58 -7.72
N ASP A 30 -2.94 -5.13 -7.62
CA ASP A 30 -2.12 -5.03 -6.41
C ASP A 30 -1.78 -3.58 -6.06
N GLN A 31 -1.42 -2.75 -7.05
CA GLN A 31 -1.18 -1.33 -6.83
C GLN A 31 -2.42 -0.57 -6.36
N LEU A 32 -3.61 -0.94 -6.82
CA LEU A 32 -4.86 -0.38 -6.31
C LEU A 32 -5.08 -0.74 -4.85
N ASN A 33 -4.82 -1.99 -4.46
CA ASN A 33 -4.91 -2.42 -3.06
C ASN A 33 -3.90 -1.67 -2.17
N ALA A 34 -2.68 -1.44 -2.66
CA ALA A 34 -1.67 -0.65 -1.97
C ALA A 34 -2.15 0.81 -1.75
N ALA A 35 -2.72 1.45 -2.78
CA ALA A 35 -3.28 2.79 -2.67
C ALA A 35 -4.43 2.86 -1.65
N GLN A 36 -5.31 1.84 -1.64
CA GLN A 36 -6.38 1.73 -0.65
C GLN A 36 -5.84 1.56 0.78
N ALA A 37 -4.79 0.77 0.96
CA ALA A 37 -4.14 0.62 2.27
C ALA A 37 -3.56 1.94 2.79
N VAL A 38 -2.89 2.72 1.92
CA VAL A 38 -2.41 4.08 2.25
C VAL A 38 -3.58 5.00 2.60
N TRP A 39 -4.66 4.97 1.80
CA TRP A 39 -5.85 5.75 2.08
C TRP A 39 -6.46 5.40 3.44
N ALA A 40 -6.53 4.12 3.79
CA ALA A 40 -7.08 3.66 5.07
C ALA A 40 -6.32 4.23 6.28
N VAL A 41 -5.00 4.46 6.15
CA VAL A 41 -4.15 5.00 7.23
C VAL A 41 -3.89 6.50 7.14
N ARG A 42 -4.54 7.21 6.20
CA ARG A 42 -4.29 8.64 5.90
C ARG A 42 -4.30 9.58 7.11
N VAL A 43 -5.14 9.33 8.12
CA VAL A 43 -5.20 10.17 9.34
C VAL A 43 -3.90 10.03 10.14
N ARG A 44 -3.41 8.81 10.34
CA ARG A 44 -2.15 8.55 11.05
C ARG A 44 -0.95 9.11 10.29
N LEU A 45 -0.98 9.07 8.96
CA LEU A 45 0.03 9.73 8.13
C LEU A 45 0.03 11.25 8.35
N ALA A 46 -1.15 11.88 8.37
CA ALA A 46 -1.25 13.33 8.63
C ALA A 46 -0.75 13.71 10.03
N GLU A 47 -1.03 12.90 11.05
CA GLU A 47 -0.49 13.07 12.40
C GLU A 47 1.04 12.99 12.40
N ALA A 48 1.61 11.95 11.81
CA ALA A 48 3.06 11.79 11.72
C ALA A 48 3.73 12.95 10.99
N VAL A 49 3.10 13.51 9.94
CA VAL A 49 3.60 14.69 9.22
C VAL A 49 3.59 15.93 10.13
N ARG A 50 2.51 16.19 10.87
CA ARG A 50 2.43 17.32 11.83
C ARG A 50 3.42 17.18 12.99
N GLU A 51 3.77 15.95 13.35
CA GLU A 51 4.83 15.70 14.34
C GLU A 51 6.22 15.97 13.79
N SER A 52 6.44 15.65 12.51
CA SER A 52 7.72 15.78 11.83
C SER A 52 8.02 17.22 11.38
N ILE A 53 6.98 18.04 11.15
CA ILE A 53 7.10 19.43 10.70
C ILE A 53 6.33 20.32 11.69
N PRO A 54 7.02 20.92 12.69
CA PRO A 54 6.38 21.68 13.76
C PRO A 54 5.50 22.85 13.30
N GLU A 55 5.84 23.48 12.17
CA GLU A 55 5.09 24.61 11.61
C GLU A 55 3.66 24.22 11.19
N LEU A 56 3.47 23.00 10.69
CA LEU A 56 2.15 22.48 10.27
C LEU A 56 1.22 22.15 11.46
N ARG A 57 1.72 22.19 12.70
CA ARG A 57 0.90 21.99 13.90
C ARG A 57 0.06 23.22 14.24
N GLN A 58 0.53 24.42 13.90
CA GLN A 58 -0.10 25.67 14.31
C GLN A 58 -1.33 26.05 13.46
N GLU A 59 -1.50 25.44 12.28
CA GLU A 59 -2.58 25.74 11.33
C GLU A 59 -3.90 25.02 11.65
N ALA A 60 -3.95 24.21 12.72
CA ALA A 60 -5.10 23.37 13.08
C ALA A 60 -5.96 23.93 14.24
N VAL A 61 -5.97 25.25 14.45
CA VAL A 61 -6.79 25.93 15.48
C VAL A 61 -8.05 26.54 14.87
#